data_AF-A0AA41WMP1-F1
#
_entry.id   AF-A0AA41WMP1-F1
#
_cell.length_a   1.000
_cell.length_b   1.000
_cell.length_c   1.000
_cell.angle_alpha   90.00
_cell.angle_beta   90.00
_cell.angle_gamma   90.00
#
_symmetry.space_group_name_H-M   'P 1'
#
loop_
_entity.id
_entity.type
_entity.pdbx_description
1 polymer ?
#
loop_
_entity_poly.entity_id
_entity_poly.type
_entity_poly.pdbx_seq_one_letter_code
_entity_poly.pdbx_strand_id
1 'polypeptide(L)'
;MAAAHRSDGLQAVRFPRAEDLALLMDMRTALKAAGAQSGVSTHASTSVQLDLDALSAKADTAPLPGHADSLAARTAADDAANGDRFFVPLPPGTDMVSVDEHALLFEPAPAQPGRLRLAAELQAARGVAERARIVSGLMGLMGFSSLTYALTEHHENAPPTVAMLKNYVAPRFLQRYCDERLFTVDPRLPAVFATGMPLVWDLASLARGQARMEPAMRALLQTMDEHGLRSGVMFSLGAGKGMNHAIVSLSSPHAGREWISDSVLGQSILFGMALHQVWRAPLQTFTRNTRVSGEDAPLTVMQSRVLTCLAAGMSDKEIAIKLHTTAHNVDYHLRLIRRRYGATNRAQLAYIAGRLNLI
;
A
#
# COMPACT_ATOMS: atom_id res chain seq x y z
N MET A 1 19.61 54.99 24.63
CA MET A 1 19.08 53.91 25.47
C MET A 1 18.23 53.01 24.60
N ALA A 2 18.52 51.71 24.65
CA ALA A 2 18.07 50.69 23.72
C ALA A 2 16.65 50.17 24.01
N ALA A 3 15.92 49.78 22.97
CA ALA A 3 14.93 48.72 23.02
C ALA A 3 14.88 48.04 21.64
N ALA A 4 15.60 46.93 21.52
CA ALA A 4 15.58 46.04 20.37
C ALA A 4 14.44 45.03 20.53
N HIS A 5 13.45 45.06 19.62
CA HIS A 5 12.47 44.00 19.49
C HIS A 5 13.03 42.92 18.55
N ARG A 6 13.29 41.74 19.11
CA ARG A 6 13.70 40.53 18.38
C ARG A 6 12.55 40.04 17.49
N SER A 7 12.85 39.89 16.21
CA SER A 7 12.15 39.02 15.27
C SER A 7 12.69 37.59 15.44
N ASP A 8 11.89 36.70 16.03
CA ASP A 8 12.21 35.27 16.12
C ASP A 8 12.03 34.61 14.74
N GLY A 9 13.09 33.92 14.31
CA GLY A 9 13.24 33.34 13.00
C GLY A 9 12.37 32.11 12.76
N LEU A 10 11.58 32.14 11.69
CA LEU A 10 11.26 30.94 10.93
C LEU A 10 12.57 30.36 10.38
N GLN A 11 13.10 29.31 11.01
CA GLN A 11 14.11 28.48 10.36
C GLN A 11 13.44 27.83 9.14
N ALA A 12 13.84 28.27 7.95
CA ALA A 12 13.51 27.62 6.70
C ALA A 12 13.96 26.15 6.77
N VAL A 13 12.97 25.24 6.79
CA VAL A 13 13.20 23.81 6.71
C VAL A 13 13.84 23.53 5.35
N ARG A 14 15.11 23.14 5.37
CA ARG A 14 15.88 22.79 4.17
C ARG A 14 15.25 21.55 3.52
N PHE A 15 14.73 21.72 2.31
CA PHE A 15 14.36 20.60 1.45
C PHE A 15 15.63 19.82 1.09
N PRO A 16 15.67 18.47 1.26
CA PRO A 16 16.74 17.67 0.69
C PRO A 16 16.63 17.76 -0.84
N ARG A 17 17.77 17.95 -1.50
CA ARG A 17 17.80 18.08 -2.96
C ARG A 17 17.58 16.70 -3.58
N ALA A 18 17.16 16.66 -4.85
CA ALA A 18 16.93 15.39 -5.57
C ALA A 18 18.15 14.44 -5.54
N GLU A 19 19.35 15.02 -5.48
CA GLU A 19 20.63 14.32 -5.28
C GLU A 19 20.75 13.58 -3.94
N ASP A 20 20.17 14.11 -2.86
CA ASP A 20 20.19 13.51 -1.52
C ASP A 20 19.23 12.31 -1.41
N LEU A 21 18.10 12.35 -2.14
CA LEU A 21 17.12 11.25 -2.19
C LEU A 21 17.59 10.11 -3.09
N ALA A 22 18.32 10.42 -4.17
CA ALA A 22 18.96 9.41 -5.00
C ALA A 22 19.93 8.53 -4.19
N LEU A 23 20.69 9.12 -3.24
CA LEU A 23 21.62 8.40 -2.35
C LEU A 23 20.95 7.38 -1.41
N LEU A 24 19.63 7.47 -1.21
CA LEU A 24 18.87 6.50 -0.41
C LEU A 24 18.61 5.20 -1.19
N MET A 25 18.59 5.31 -2.52
CA MET A 25 18.42 4.19 -3.45
C MET A 25 19.75 3.77 -4.09
N ASP A 26 20.82 4.57 -3.95
CA ASP A 26 22.10 4.35 -4.60
C ASP A 26 22.96 3.32 -3.82
N MET A 27 23.12 2.11 -4.37
CA MET A 27 24.11 1.13 -3.90
C MET A 27 25.57 1.52 -4.20
N ARG A 28 25.81 2.69 -4.82
CA ARG A 28 27.13 3.11 -5.35
C ARG A 28 28.24 3.34 -4.33
N THR A 29 28.02 3.22 -3.03
CA THR A 29 29.14 3.10 -2.07
C THR A 29 29.80 1.72 -2.09
N ALA A 30 29.23 0.73 -2.79
CA ALA A 30 29.86 -0.58 -3.00
C ALA A 30 30.47 -0.77 -4.41
N LEU A 31 30.12 0.05 -5.41
CA LEU A 31 30.68 -0.06 -6.76
C LEU A 31 30.78 1.33 -7.42
N LYS A 32 31.94 1.98 -7.29
CA LYS A 32 32.35 3.12 -8.12
C LYS A 32 33.80 2.93 -8.58
N ALA A 33 33.95 2.25 -9.71
CA ALA A 33 35.04 2.48 -10.64
C ALA A 33 34.53 2.18 -12.06
N ALA A 34 33.96 3.20 -12.72
CA ALA A 34 33.98 3.42 -14.18
C ALA A 34 32.79 4.30 -14.64
N GLY A 35 33.10 5.45 -15.24
CA GLY A 35 32.51 5.86 -16.52
C GLY A 35 31.15 6.56 -16.56
N ALA A 36 31.18 7.87 -16.28
CA ALA A 36 30.52 9.00 -16.97
C ALA A 36 29.47 8.81 -18.11
N GLN A 37 28.36 9.56 -17.94
CA GLN A 37 27.77 10.61 -18.83
C GLN A 37 26.57 10.38 -19.80
N SER A 38 25.76 11.45 -19.85
CA SER A 38 24.70 11.88 -20.80
C SER A 38 23.31 11.23 -20.63
N GLY A 39 22.17 11.88 -20.87
CA GLY A 39 21.83 13.21 -21.36
C GLY A 39 20.29 13.36 -21.28
N VAL A 40 19.79 14.58 -21.08
CA VAL A 40 18.38 14.88 -20.80
C VAL A 40 17.58 15.06 -22.10
N SER A 41 16.40 14.46 -22.21
CA SER A 41 15.36 14.90 -23.14
C SER A 41 14.01 15.02 -22.44
N THR A 42 13.30 16.11 -22.76
CA THR A 42 12.01 16.51 -22.22
C THR A 42 10.94 16.28 -23.27
N HIS A 43 9.89 15.51 -22.96
CA HIS A 43 8.67 15.48 -23.77
C HIS A 43 7.43 15.70 -22.92
N ALA A 44 6.58 16.58 -23.43
CA ALA A 44 5.38 17.10 -22.80
C ALA A 44 4.24 16.07 -22.80
N SER A 45 3.53 15.98 -21.68
CA SER A 45 2.38 15.10 -21.48
C SER A 45 1.15 15.64 -22.21
N THR A 46 0.62 14.89 -23.16
CA THR A 46 -0.72 15.09 -23.71
C THR A 46 -1.62 13.95 -23.23
N SER A 47 -2.68 14.30 -22.51
CA SER A 47 -3.72 13.38 -22.05
C SER A 47 -4.53 12.86 -23.24
N VAL A 48 -4.42 11.58 -23.56
CA VAL A 48 -5.31 10.88 -24.49
C VAL A 48 -6.13 9.87 -23.69
N GLN A 49 -7.46 9.97 -23.77
CA GLN A 49 -8.39 8.96 -23.25
C GLN A 49 -8.18 7.65 -24.01
N LEU A 50 -7.99 6.54 -23.29
CA LEU A 50 -7.91 5.22 -23.90
C LEU A 50 -9.34 4.76 -24.27
N ASP A 51 -9.58 4.56 -25.56
CA ASP A 51 -10.80 3.92 -26.06
C ASP A 51 -10.69 2.40 -25.88
N LEU A 52 -11.35 1.87 -24.86
CA LEU A 52 -11.39 0.44 -24.52
C LEU A 52 -12.11 -0.38 -25.59
N ASP A 53 -13.01 0.22 -26.38
CA ASP A 53 -13.75 -0.47 -27.45
C ASP A 53 -12.86 -0.63 -28.70
N ALA A 54 -11.95 0.32 -28.96
CA ALA A 54 -10.99 0.24 -30.05
C ALA A 54 -9.90 -0.84 -29.86
N LEU A 55 -9.60 -1.23 -28.61
CA LEU A 55 -8.63 -2.30 -28.31
C LEU A 55 -9.14 -3.70 -28.67
N SER A 56 -10.44 -3.88 -28.91
CA SER A 56 -11.04 -5.17 -29.25
C SER A 56 -11.03 -5.47 -30.77
N ALA A 57 -10.70 -4.50 -31.63
CA ALA A 57 -11.09 -4.54 -33.05
C ALA A 57 -9.96 -4.75 -34.08
N LYS A 58 -8.75 -5.19 -33.67
CA LYS A 58 -7.71 -5.57 -34.65
C LYS A 58 -7.07 -6.91 -34.32
N ALA A 59 -7.73 -7.98 -34.75
CA ALA A 59 -7.07 -9.22 -35.10
C ALA A 59 -6.65 -9.11 -36.57
N ASP A 60 -5.40 -8.73 -36.83
CA ASP A 60 -4.82 -8.92 -38.16
C ASP A 60 -3.40 -9.47 -38.04
N THR A 61 -3.19 -10.53 -38.80
CA THR A 61 -2.13 -11.53 -38.70
C THR A 61 -0.85 -11.12 -39.44
N ALA A 62 0.29 -11.12 -38.74
CA ALA A 62 1.62 -11.41 -39.31
C ALA A 62 2.61 -11.80 -38.19
N PRO A 63 3.40 -12.89 -38.34
CA PRO A 63 4.25 -13.39 -37.26
C PRO A 63 5.63 -12.69 -37.25
N LEU A 64 6.06 -12.24 -36.07
CA LEU A 64 7.45 -11.87 -35.76
C LEU A 64 7.96 -12.80 -34.65
N PRO A 65 9.23 -13.26 -34.71
CA PRO A 65 9.74 -14.33 -33.87
C PRO A 65 10.20 -13.80 -32.51
N GLY A 66 9.78 -14.47 -31.44
CA GLY A 66 10.14 -14.15 -30.05
C GLY A 66 8.94 -14.29 -29.12
N HIS A 67 8.41 -15.49 -28.99
CA HIS A 67 7.19 -15.80 -28.24
C HIS A 67 7.28 -15.36 -26.78
N ALA A 68 6.57 -14.28 -26.45
CA ALA A 68 5.93 -14.16 -25.14
C ALA A 68 4.69 -15.06 -25.17
N ASP A 69 4.87 -16.30 -24.71
CA ASP A 69 3.78 -17.27 -24.61
C ASP A 69 2.66 -16.73 -23.72
N SER A 70 1.42 -17.02 -24.14
CA SER A 70 0.18 -16.63 -23.47
C SER A 70 0.24 -16.95 -21.97
N LEU A 71 -0.08 -15.94 -21.14
CA LEU A 71 -0.13 -16.03 -19.68
C LEU A 71 -1.02 -17.18 -19.19
N ALA A 72 -2.00 -17.61 -20.01
CA ALA A 72 -2.91 -18.71 -19.71
C ALA A 72 -2.34 -20.11 -20.01
N ALA A 73 -1.31 -20.23 -20.88
CA ALA A 73 -0.80 -21.52 -21.35
C ALA A 73 0.24 -22.14 -20.41
N ARG A 74 0.94 -21.33 -19.60
CA ARG A 74 1.96 -21.81 -18.65
C ARG A 74 1.38 -22.43 -17.38
N THR A 75 0.10 -22.21 -17.11
CA THR A 75 -0.60 -22.65 -15.90
C THR A 75 -0.79 -24.17 -15.79
N ALA A 76 -0.61 -24.95 -16.88
CA ALA A 76 -0.98 -26.37 -16.88
C ALA A 76 0.19 -27.36 -16.83
N ALA A 77 1.42 -26.93 -17.16
CA ALA A 77 2.54 -27.86 -17.36
C ALA A 77 3.62 -27.81 -16.25
N ASP A 78 3.77 -26.68 -15.54
CA ASP A 78 4.79 -26.50 -14.49
C ASP A 78 4.30 -26.84 -13.07
N ASP A 79 3.01 -27.15 -12.89
CA ASP A 79 2.39 -27.50 -11.60
C ASP A 79 3.03 -28.73 -10.92
N ALA A 80 3.76 -29.56 -11.67
CA ALA A 80 4.32 -30.81 -11.18
C ALA A 80 5.76 -30.71 -10.62
N ALA A 81 6.48 -29.61 -10.82
CA ALA A 81 7.94 -29.57 -10.58
C ALA A 81 8.39 -28.75 -9.36
N ASN A 82 7.52 -27.96 -8.73
CA ASN A 82 7.94 -26.97 -7.76
C ASN A 82 7.12 -27.07 -6.45
N GLY A 83 7.57 -27.95 -5.55
CA GLY A 83 6.83 -28.44 -4.39
C GLY A 83 6.19 -27.38 -3.48
N ASP A 84 4.92 -27.63 -3.13
CA ASP A 84 4.19 -27.22 -1.91
C ASP A 84 4.20 -25.73 -1.50
N ARG A 85 4.54 -24.81 -2.38
CA ARG A 85 4.62 -23.36 -2.05
C ARG A 85 3.84 -22.43 -2.97
N PHE A 86 3.08 -22.98 -3.91
CA PHE A 86 2.36 -22.16 -4.88
C PHE A 86 0.93 -21.86 -4.41
N PHE A 87 0.85 -20.67 -3.82
CA PHE A 87 -0.26 -19.78 -3.53
C PHE A 87 -1.67 -20.19 -4.01
N VAL A 88 -2.63 -20.04 -3.10
CA VAL A 88 -4.06 -20.09 -3.42
C VAL A 88 -4.52 -18.66 -3.79
N PRO A 89 -5.24 -18.46 -4.90
CA PRO A 89 -5.95 -17.20 -5.17
C PRO A 89 -6.76 -16.79 -3.93
N LEU A 90 -6.91 -15.48 -3.66
CA LEU A 90 -7.63 -15.00 -2.47
C LEU A 90 -8.98 -15.73 -2.35
N PRO A 91 -9.17 -16.58 -1.31
CA PRO A 91 -10.34 -17.43 -1.19
C PRO A 91 -11.65 -16.64 -1.21
N PRO A 92 -12.75 -17.24 -1.69
CA PRO A 92 -14.08 -16.66 -1.51
C PRO A 92 -14.32 -16.31 -0.03
N GLY A 93 -14.91 -15.13 0.22
CA GLY A 93 -15.11 -14.61 1.58
C GLY A 93 -13.89 -13.90 2.19
N THR A 94 -12.79 -13.71 1.44
CA THR A 94 -11.69 -12.84 1.89
C THR A 94 -12.21 -11.44 2.22
N ASP A 95 -11.85 -10.94 3.40
CA ASP A 95 -12.20 -9.60 3.87
C ASP A 95 -11.05 -8.63 3.68
N MET A 96 -11.34 -7.47 3.08
CA MET A 96 -10.38 -6.37 2.94
C MET A 96 -10.58 -5.32 4.03
N VAL A 97 -9.50 -4.98 4.73
CA VAL A 97 -9.48 -3.96 5.76
C VAL A 97 -8.57 -2.83 5.32
N SER A 98 -9.16 -1.65 5.08
CA SER A 98 -8.41 -0.42 4.83
C SER A 98 -7.80 0.10 6.14
N VAL A 99 -6.48 0.31 6.15
CA VAL A 99 -5.73 0.76 7.33
C VAL A 99 -5.10 2.11 7.07
N ASP A 100 -5.33 3.04 8.00
CA ASP A 100 -4.61 4.31 8.06
C ASP A 100 -3.27 4.12 8.74
N GLU A 101 -2.19 4.60 8.14
CA GLU A 101 -0.87 4.59 8.76
C GLU A 101 -0.84 5.30 10.12
N HIS A 102 -1.71 6.29 10.36
CA HIS A 102 -1.86 6.93 11.67
C HIS A 102 -2.35 5.99 12.78
N ALA A 103 -3.00 4.89 12.43
CA ALA A 103 -3.45 3.87 13.37
C ALA A 103 -2.36 2.85 13.72
N LEU A 104 -1.21 2.89 13.02
CA LEU A 104 -0.09 1.98 13.24
C LEU A 104 0.85 2.50 14.32
N LEU A 105 1.27 1.59 15.21
CA LEU A 105 2.29 1.85 16.22
C LEU A 105 3.63 1.36 15.71
N PHE A 106 4.60 2.27 15.63
CA PHE A 106 5.97 1.98 15.24
C PHE A 106 6.84 1.95 16.48
N GLU A 107 7.13 0.74 16.97
CA GLU A 107 8.07 0.57 18.08
C GLU A 107 9.49 0.92 17.61
N PRO A 108 10.32 1.56 18.45
CA PRO A 108 11.73 1.75 18.15
C PRO A 108 12.42 0.40 18.06
N ALA A 109 12.61 -0.10 16.83
CA ALA A 109 13.27 -1.36 16.60
C ALA A 109 14.80 -1.18 16.62
N PRO A 110 15.56 -2.01 17.38
CA PRO A 110 17.01 -1.95 17.37
C PRO A 110 17.56 -2.13 15.94
N ALA A 111 18.77 -1.64 15.71
CA ALA A 111 19.46 -1.85 14.43
C ALA A 111 19.63 -3.36 14.21
N GLN A 112 19.06 -3.86 13.12
CA GLN A 112 19.11 -5.28 12.77
C GLN A 112 20.05 -5.48 11.57
N PRO A 113 20.89 -6.54 11.58
CA PRO A 113 21.65 -6.94 10.40
C PRO A 113 20.73 -7.14 9.20
N GLY A 114 21.10 -6.64 8.02
CA GLY A 114 20.30 -6.77 6.79
C GLY A 114 19.17 -5.75 6.62
N ARG A 115 19.05 -4.76 7.51
CA ARG A 115 18.11 -3.64 7.32
C ARG A 115 18.58 -2.73 6.17
N LEU A 116 17.69 -2.44 5.23
CA LEU A 116 17.96 -1.51 4.14
C LEU A 116 18.08 -0.09 4.70
N ARG A 117 18.99 0.72 4.15
CA ARG A 117 19.19 2.12 4.57
C ARG A 117 17.87 2.91 4.55
N LEU A 118 17.11 2.80 3.45
CA LEU A 118 15.81 3.44 3.34
C LEU A 118 14.83 2.97 4.43
N ALA A 119 14.83 1.68 4.78
CA ALA A 119 13.98 1.18 5.86
C ALA A 119 14.35 1.80 7.21
N ALA A 120 15.65 1.99 7.48
CA ALA A 120 16.11 2.67 8.69
C ALA A 120 15.68 4.14 8.74
N GLU A 121 15.75 4.85 7.62
CA GLU A 121 15.32 6.25 7.53
C GLU A 121 13.80 6.40 7.68
N LEU A 122 13.03 5.53 7.04
CA LEU A 122 11.57 5.50 7.21
C LEU A 122 11.18 5.18 8.66
N GLN A 123 11.87 4.25 9.32
CA GLN A 123 11.62 3.96 10.74
C GLN A 123 11.98 5.14 11.64
N ALA A 124 13.03 5.89 11.32
CA ALA A 124 13.51 7.05 12.10
C ALA A 124 12.71 8.35 11.85
N ALA A 125 11.83 8.36 10.85
CA ALA A 125 10.99 9.51 10.55
C ALA A 125 10.10 9.90 11.75
N ARG A 126 9.99 11.20 12.01
CA ARG A 126 9.31 11.83 13.16
C ARG A 126 7.81 11.61 13.20
N GLY A 127 7.22 11.01 12.16
CA GLY A 127 5.81 10.67 12.08
C GLY A 127 5.35 10.34 10.67
N VAL A 128 4.04 10.07 10.53
CA VAL A 128 3.40 9.69 9.26
C VAL A 128 3.65 10.73 8.16
N ALA A 129 3.56 12.03 8.47
CA ALA A 129 3.75 13.08 7.48
C ALA A 129 5.18 13.12 6.91
N GLU A 130 6.20 12.76 7.70
CA GLU A 130 7.57 12.70 7.20
C GLU A 130 7.81 11.45 6.36
N ARG A 131 7.33 10.29 6.81
CA ARG A 131 7.37 9.06 5.99
C ARG A 131 6.64 9.25 4.68
N ALA A 132 5.45 9.85 4.70
CA ALA A 132 4.68 10.11 3.49
C ALA A 132 5.45 10.98 2.49
N ARG A 133 6.14 12.03 2.96
CA ARG A 133 7.00 12.85 2.11
C ARG A 133 8.15 12.06 1.48
N ILE A 134 8.83 11.20 2.26
CA ILE A 134 9.92 10.36 1.75
C ILE A 134 9.40 9.35 0.72
N VAL A 135 8.33 8.63 1.06
CA VAL A 135 7.71 7.60 0.20
C VAL A 135 7.19 8.22 -1.10
N SER A 136 6.40 9.29 -1.03
CA SER A 136 5.88 9.96 -2.22
C SER A 136 6.98 10.59 -3.07
N GLY A 137 8.02 11.14 -2.45
CA GLY A 137 9.18 11.70 -3.17
C GLY A 137 9.92 10.64 -3.97
N LEU A 138 10.24 9.50 -3.35
CA LEU A 138 10.93 8.39 -4.01
C LEU A 138 10.08 7.73 -5.11
N MET A 139 8.77 7.57 -4.87
CA MET A 139 7.84 7.11 -5.91
C MET A 139 7.88 8.03 -7.12
N GLY A 140 7.80 9.35 -6.90
CA GLY A 140 7.84 10.35 -7.98
C GLY A 140 9.15 10.32 -8.77
N LEU A 141 10.30 10.15 -8.10
CA LEU A 141 11.61 10.02 -8.76
C LEU A 141 11.69 8.75 -9.64
N MET A 142 11.03 7.68 -9.24
CA MET A 142 10.92 6.44 -10.02
C MET A 142 9.79 6.47 -11.06
N GLY A 143 9.03 7.57 -11.21
CA GLY A 143 7.95 7.68 -12.18
C GLY A 143 6.60 7.09 -11.76
N PHE A 144 6.43 6.72 -10.48
CA PHE A 144 5.16 6.23 -9.92
C PHE A 144 4.40 7.33 -9.17
N SER A 145 3.08 7.22 -9.14
CA SER A 145 2.18 8.17 -8.46
C SER A 145 1.31 7.53 -7.38
N SER A 146 1.20 6.20 -7.37
CA SER A 146 0.40 5.46 -6.39
C SER A 146 1.11 4.20 -5.92
N LEU A 147 0.85 3.83 -4.66
CA LEU A 147 1.42 2.67 -4.00
C LEU A 147 0.31 1.96 -3.23
N THR A 148 0.22 0.65 -3.44
CA THR A 148 -0.56 -0.27 -2.63
C THR A 148 0.40 -1.17 -1.87
N TYR A 149 0.32 -1.14 -0.55
CA TYR A 149 0.93 -2.15 0.31
C TYR A 149 -0.21 -2.88 1.04
N ALA A 150 -0.32 -4.18 0.77
CA ALA A 150 -1.32 -5.03 1.39
C ALA A 150 -0.65 -6.22 2.06
N LEU A 151 -1.24 -6.73 3.13
CA LEU A 151 -0.75 -7.87 3.86
C LEU A 151 -1.87 -8.88 4.04
N THR A 152 -1.64 -10.11 3.59
CA THR A 152 -2.51 -11.25 3.85
C THR A 152 -2.20 -11.83 5.22
N GLU A 153 -3.25 -12.11 5.97
CA GLU A 153 -3.18 -12.86 7.22
C GLU A 153 -4.15 -14.04 7.12
N HIS A 154 -3.60 -15.24 7.24
CA HIS A 154 -4.37 -16.48 7.33
C HIS A 154 -4.79 -16.75 8.76
N HIS A 155 -5.96 -17.37 8.92
CA HIS A 155 -6.56 -17.64 10.23
C HIS A 155 -7.05 -19.08 10.28
N GLU A 156 -6.89 -19.71 11.45
CA GLU A 156 -7.42 -21.04 11.68
C GLU A 156 -8.96 -20.95 11.74
N ASN A 157 -9.64 -21.65 10.81
CA ASN A 157 -11.10 -21.73 10.70
C ASN A 157 -11.84 -20.44 10.29
N ALA A 158 -11.16 -19.46 9.67
CA ALA A 158 -11.82 -18.28 9.10
C ALA A 158 -11.20 -17.88 7.75
N PRO A 159 -11.96 -17.21 6.86
CA PRO A 159 -11.39 -16.65 5.65
C PRO A 159 -10.22 -15.70 5.96
N PRO A 160 -9.22 -15.61 5.05
CA PRO A 160 -8.09 -14.69 5.25
C PRO A 160 -8.56 -13.24 5.24
N THR A 161 -7.85 -12.39 5.97
CA THR A 161 -8.00 -10.93 5.85
C THR A 161 -6.83 -10.35 5.09
N VAL A 162 -7.12 -9.33 4.29
CA VAL A 162 -6.13 -8.50 3.64
C VAL A 162 -6.17 -7.10 4.25
N ALA A 163 -5.15 -6.75 5.03
CA ALA A 163 -4.98 -5.40 5.55
C ALA A 163 -4.23 -4.55 4.53
N MET A 164 -4.80 -3.43 4.09
CA MET A 164 -4.26 -2.61 3.01
C MET A 164 -4.07 -1.16 3.45
N LEU A 165 -2.83 -0.66 3.32
CA LEU A 165 -2.51 0.72 3.62
C LEU A 165 -3.18 1.66 2.61
N LYS A 166 -3.93 2.64 3.11
CA LYS A 166 -4.72 3.55 2.27
C LYS A 166 -4.01 4.85 1.89
N ASN A 167 -2.85 5.13 2.51
CA ASN A 167 -2.24 6.46 2.51
C ASN A 167 -1.63 6.88 1.17
N TYR A 168 -1.40 5.94 0.24
CA TYR A 168 -0.65 6.19 -1.00
C TYR A 168 -1.44 5.82 -2.27
N VAL A 169 -2.76 5.68 -2.15
CA VAL A 169 -3.68 5.41 -3.25
C VAL A 169 -4.87 6.37 -3.18
N ALA A 170 -5.47 6.69 -4.32
CA ALA A 170 -6.64 7.55 -4.35
C ALA A 170 -7.78 6.96 -3.46
N PRO A 171 -8.36 7.72 -2.52
CA PRO A 171 -9.39 7.19 -1.62
C PRO A 171 -10.62 6.63 -2.34
N ARG A 172 -11.03 7.27 -3.44
CA ARG A 172 -12.15 6.82 -4.27
C ARG A 172 -11.87 5.50 -5.00
N PHE A 173 -10.65 5.33 -5.49
CA PHE A 173 -10.20 4.05 -6.06
C PHE A 173 -10.31 2.95 -5.02
N LEU A 174 -9.70 3.16 -3.85
CA LEU A 174 -9.67 2.17 -2.79
C LEU A 174 -11.07 1.77 -2.32
N GLN A 175 -11.93 2.76 -2.09
CA GLN A 175 -13.30 2.54 -1.67
C GLN A 175 -14.02 1.64 -2.69
N ARG A 176 -14.00 2.02 -3.97
CA ARG A 176 -14.66 1.27 -5.04
C ARG A 176 -14.09 -0.14 -5.19
N TYR A 177 -12.75 -0.26 -5.16
CA TYR A 177 -12.04 -1.53 -5.25
C TYR A 177 -12.44 -2.52 -4.14
N CYS A 178 -12.67 -2.03 -2.91
CA CYS A 178 -13.14 -2.84 -1.80
C CYS A 178 -14.66 -3.10 -1.84
N ASP A 179 -15.48 -2.05 -2.00
CA ASP A 179 -16.94 -2.12 -1.94
C ASP A 179 -17.53 -2.99 -3.07
N GLU A 180 -17.02 -2.84 -4.29
CA GLU A 180 -17.41 -3.65 -5.46
C GLU A 180 -16.63 -4.97 -5.56
N ARG A 181 -15.76 -5.26 -4.57
CA ARG A 181 -14.91 -6.46 -4.51
C ARG A 181 -14.09 -6.69 -5.79
N LEU A 182 -13.60 -5.63 -6.43
CA LEU A 182 -12.86 -5.70 -7.71
C LEU A 182 -11.56 -6.52 -7.61
N PHE A 183 -11.04 -6.71 -6.40
CA PHE A 183 -9.91 -7.59 -6.14
C PHE A 183 -10.15 -9.07 -6.48
N THR A 184 -11.40 -9.53 -6.52
CA THR A 184 -11.71 -10.94 -6.85
C THR A 184 -11.50 -11.24 -8.34
N VAL A 185 -11.52 -10.19 -9.17
CA VAL A 185 -11.34 -10.27 -10.62
C VAL A 185 -10.02 -9.63 -11.07
N ASP A 186 -9.18 -9.17 -10.14
CA ASP A 186 -7.89 -8.55 -10.49
C ASP A 186 -6.89 -9.60 -10.98
N PRO A 187 -6.53 -9.61 -12.28
CA PRO A 187 -5.67 -10.64 -12.86
C PRO A 187 -4.21 -10.51 -12.41
N ARG A 188 -3.83 -9.38 -11.83
CA ARG A 188 -2.46 -9.16 -11.34
C ARG A 188 -2.16 -10.01 -10.12
N LEU A 189 -3.16 -10.22 -9.25
CA LEU A 189 -3.03 -11.01 -8.02
C LEU A 189 -2.66 -12.48 -8.31
N PRO A 190 -3.43 -13.27 -9.08
CA PRO A 190 -3.05 -14.64 -9.38
C PRO A 190 -1.73 -14.72 -10.15
N ALA A 191 -1.37 -13.73 -10.98
CA ALA A 191 -0.10 -13.74 -11.72
C ALA A 191 1.14 -13.62 -10.79
N VAL A 192 1.12 -12.68 -9.84
CA VAL A 192 2.25 -12.51 -8.89
C VAL A 192 2.31 -13.60 -7.83
N PHE A 193 1.18 -14.24 -7.56
CA PHE A 193 1.10 -15.40 -6.68
C PHE A 193 1.58 -16.66 -7.39
N ALA A 194 1.07 -17.01 -8.57
CA ALA A 194 1.46 -18.23 -9.26
C ALA A 194 2.97 -18.29 -9.59
N THR A 195 3.60 -17.16 -9.90
CA THR A 195 5.00 -17.14 -10.34
C THR A 195 5.98 -16.78 -9.24
N GLY A 196 5.54 -16.05 -8.20
CA GLY A 196 6.42 -15.37 -7.25
C GLY A 196 7.31 -14.29 -7.87
N MET A 197 7.15 -14.01 -9.17
CA MET A 197 7.96 -13.06 -9.92
C MET A 197 7.28 -11.68 -9.98
N PRO A 198 8.06 -10.59 -10.03
CA PRO A 198 7.50 -9.27 -10.30
C PRO A 198 6.78 -9.22 -11.65
N LEU A 199 5.56 -8.70 -11.63
CA LEU A 199 4.73 -8.44 -12.78
C LEU A 199 4.86 -6.99 -13.22
N VAL A 200 5.35 -6.77 -14.43
CA VAL A 200 5.30 -5.47 -15.11
C VAL A 200 4.06 -5.42 -16.00
N TRP A 201 3.16 -4.48 -15.75
CA TRP A 201 1.82 -4.45 -16.35
C TRP A 201 1.43 -3.07 -16.88
N ASP A 202 0.49 -3.08 -17.83
CA ASP A 202 -0.29 -1.91 -18.25
C ASP A 202 -1.73 -2.33 -18.56
N LEU A 203 -2.67 -1.39 -18.62
CA LEU A 203 -4.10 -1.72 -18.85
C LEU A 203 -4.32 -2.48 -20.15
N ALA A 204 -3.57 -2.17 -21.20
CA ALA A 204 -3.69 -2.81 -22.51
C ALA A 204 -3.28 -4.30 -22.45
N SER A 205 -2.18 -4.62 -21.78
CA SER A 205 -1.72 -5.99 -21.57
C SER A 205 -2.65 -6.79 -20.66
N LEU A 206 -3.21 -6.16 -19.63
CA LEU A 206 -4.22 -6.81 -18.77
C LEU A 206 -5.50 -7.12 -19.54
N ALA A 207 -5.97 -6.20 -20.38
CA ALA A 207 -7.14 -6.39 -21.23
C ALA A 207 -6.92 -7.49 -22.27
N ARG A 208 -5.77 -7.48 -22.97
CA ARG A 208 -5.41 -8.53 -23.95
C ARG A 208 -5.26 -9.91 -23.33
N GLY A 209 -4.91 -9.98 -22.05
CA GLY A 209 -4.83 -11.24 -21.31
C GLY A 209 -6.18 -11.90 -21.04
N GLN A 210 -7.30 -11.23 -21.34
CA GLN A 210 -8.65 -11.76 -21.11
C GLN A 210 -9.20 -12.40 -22.38
N ALA A 211 -9.53 -13.69 -22.31
CA ALA A 211 -10.21 -14.38 -23.41
C ALA A 211 -11.57 -13.75 -23.74
N ARG A 212 -12.26 -13.24 -22.72
CA ARG A 212 -13.50 -12.49 -22.84
C ARG A 212 -13.56 -11.36 -21.83
N MET A 213 -14.03 -10.19 -22.26
CA MET A 213 -14.17 -9.03 -21.40
C MET A 213 -15.48 -9.09 -20.59
N GLU A 214 -15.40 -9.67 -19.40
CA GLU A 214 -16.52 -9.73 -18.46
C GLU A 214 -16.81 -8.34 -17.82
N PRO A 215 -18.07 -8.03 -17.43
CA PRO A 215 -18.43 -6.71 -16.89
C PRO A 215 -17.61 -6.27 -15.66
N ALA A 216 -17.32 -7.19 -14.74
CA ALA A 216 -16.53 -6.88 -13.54
C ALA A 216 -15.06 -6.56 -13.88
N MET A 217 -14.48 -7.27 -14.84
CA MET A 217 -13.14 -6.96 -15.36
C MET A 217 -13.12 -5.58 -16.04
N ARG A 218 -14.13 -5.26 -16.85
CA ARG A 218 -14.27 -3.93 -17.46
C ARG A 218 -14.36 -2.84 -16.40
N ALA A 219 -15.16 -3.05 -15.35
CA ALA A 219 -15.30 -2.12 -14.23
C ALA A 219 -13.96 -1.91 -13.49
N LEU A 220 -13.18 -2.97 -13.28
CA LEU A 220 -11.83 -2.87 -12.72
C LEU A 220 -10.91 -2.01 -13.60
N LEU A 221 -10.80 -2.31 -14.89
CA LEU A 221 -9.91 -1.57 -15.80
C LEU A 221 -10.31 -0.09 -15.92
N GLN A 222 -11.61 0.20 -15.99
CA GLN A 222 -12.13 1.57 -15.99
C GLN A 222 -11.80 2.29 -14.68
N THR A 223 -12.04 1.64 -13.54
CA THR A 223 -11.74 2.22 -12.21
C THR A 223 -10.25 2.52 -12.06
N MET A 224 -9.38 1.65 -12.57
CA MET A 224 -7.93 1.87 -12.59
C MET A 224 -7.56 3.05 -13.50
N ASP A 225 -8.10 3.14 -14.71
CA ASP A 225 -7.83 4.24 -15.65
C ASP A 225 -8.27 5.60 -15.10
N GLU A 226 -9.51 5.68 -14.59
CA GLU A 226 -10.10 6.88 -13.99
C GLU A 226 -9.23 7.50 -12.89
N HIS A 227 -8.48 6.66 -12.17
CA HIS A 227 -7.62 7.08 -11.07
C HIS A 227 -6.13 7.09 -11.42
N GLY A 228 -5.78 6.90 -12.69
CA GLY A 228 -4.41 6.98 -13.19
C GLY A 228 -3.52 5.78 -12.85
N LEU A 229 -4.10 4.61 -12.57
CA LEU A 229 -3.37 3.35 -12.39
C LEU A 229 -3.25 2.64 -13.74
N ARG A 230 -2.43 3.19 -14.64
CA ARG A 230 -2.40 2.77 -16.06
C ARG A 230 -1.29 1.80 -16.41
N SER A 231 -0.14 1.92 -15.75
CA SER A 231 0.95 0.97 -15.80
C SER A 231 1.60 0.82 -14.43
N GLY A 232 2.38 -0.23 -14.23
CA GLY A 232 3.03 -0.43 -12.95
C GLY A 232 3.83 -1.71 -12.79
N VAL A 233 4.32 -1.89 -11.57
CA VAL A 233 4.96 -3.12 -11.11
C VAL A 233 4.17 -3.64 -9.92
N MET A 234 3.86 -4.93 -9.90
CA MET A 234 3.30 -5.63 -8.75
C MET A 234 4.17 -6.83 -8.40
N PHE A 235 4.41 -7.08 -7.12
CA PHE A 235 5.10 -8.28 -6.66
C PHE A 235 4.64 -8.65 -5.25
N SER A 236 4.91 -9.91 -4.88
CA SER A 236 4.64 -10.43 -3.56
C SER A 236 5.94 -10.62 -2.76
N LEU A 237 5.85 -10.48 -1.44
CA LEU A 237 6.95 -10.72 -0.49
C LEU A 237 6.46 -11.65 0.61
N GLY A 238 7.28 -12.62 1.03
CA GLY A 238 6.94 -13.47 2.17
C GLY A 238 6.83 -12.67 3.47
N ALA A 239 5.75 -12.86 4.23
CA ALA A 239 5.44 -12.10 5.44
C ALA A 239 5.46 -12.93 6.73
N GLY A 240 6.35 -13.92 6.81
CA GLY A 240 6.59 -14.72 8.02
C GLY A 240 6.55 -16.20 7.78
N LYS A 241 6.09 -16.96 8.79
CA LYS A 241 5.86 -18.40 8.66
C LYS A 241 4.53 -18.66 7.94
N GLY A 242 4.47 -19.74 7.18
CA GLY A 242 3.26 -20.16 6.46
C GLY A 242 3.00 -19.34 5.19
N MET A 243 1.72 -19.18 4.86
CA MET A 243 1.22 -18.57 3.61
C MET A 243 0.95 -17.07 3.73
N ASN A 244 1.52 -16.39 4.73
CA ASN A 244 1.34 -14.94 4.87
C ASN A 244 2.24 -14.21 3.87
N HIS A 245 1.67 -13.31 3.09
CA HIS A 245 2.37 -12.55 2.06
C HIS A 245 1.99 -11.08 2.08
N ALA A 246 2.94 -10.23 1.76
CA ALA A 246 2.67 -8.85 1.41
C ALA A 246 2.57 -8.71 -0.10
N ILE A 247 1.66 -7.86 -0.57
CA ILE A 247 1.60 -7.39 -1.95
C ILE A 247 2.13 -5.96 -1.97
N VAL A 248 3.05 -5.68 -2.88
CA VAL A 248 3.48 -4.34 -3.22
C VAL A 248 3.06 -4.06 -4.65
N SER A 249 2.34 -2.97 -4.89
CA SER A 249 2.02 -2.49 -6.23
C SER A 249 2.37 -1.01 -6.35
N LEU A 250 3.22 -0.67 -7.29
CA LEU A 250 3.53 0.69 -7.68
C LEU A 250 2.86 0.98 -9.02
N SER A 251 2.11 2.06 -9.10
CA SER A 251 1.30 2.41 -10.26
C SER A 251 1.60 3.82 -10.76
N SER A 252 1.45 4.01 -12.06
CA SER A 252 1.81 5.23 -12.78
C SER A 252 0.71 5.61 -13.78
N PRO A 253 0.52 6.93 -14.07
CA PRO A 253 -0.43 7.40 -15.07
C PRO A 253 0.07 7.23 -16.51
N HIS A 254 1.29 6.74 -16.72
CA HIS A 254 1.80 6.39 -18.05
C HIS A 254 0.99 5.21 -18.61
N ALA A 255 0.49 5.34 -19.84
CA ALA A 255 -0.40 4.36 -20.45
C ALA A 255 0.29 3.02 -20.79
N GLY A 256 1.56 3.06 -21.19
CA GLY A 256 2.34 1.86 -21.50
C GLY A 256 3.36 1.54 -20.43
N ARG A 257 3.84 0.29 -20.42
CA ARG A 257 4.85 -0.20 -19.45
C ARG A 257 6.31 -0.09 -19.91
N GLU A 258 6.57 0.33 -21.15
CA GLU A 258 7.92 0.37 -21.77
C GLU A 258 8.94 1.26 -21.03
N TRP A 259 8.47 2.23 -20.25
CA TRP A 259 9.33 3.10 -19.46
C TRP A 259 9.91 2.39 -18.21
N ILE A 260 9.34 1.23 -17.83
CA ILE A 260 9.78 0.42 -16.69
C ILE A 260 10.94 -0.47 -17.15
N SER A 261 12.12 0.12 -17.24
CA SER A 261 13.36 -0.60 -17.50
C SER A 261 13.76 -1.53 -16.34
N ASP A 262 14.72 -2.43 -16.56
CA ASP A 262 15.29 -3.29 -15.51
C ASP A 262 15.80 -2.50 -14.30
N SER A 263 16.33 -1.29 -14.52
CA SER A 263 16.76 -0.41 -13.44
C SER A 263 15.57 0.08 -12.60
N VAL A 264 14.49 0.51 -13.25
CA VAL A 264 13.26 0.96 -12.55
C VAL A 264 12.63 -0.22 -11.81
N LEU A 265 12.61 -1.40 -12.42
CA LEU A 265 12.13 -2.63 -11.81
C LEU A 265 12.96 -3.00 -10.57
N GLY A 266 14.29 -2.99 -10.68
CA GLY A 266 15.19 -3.26 -9.55
C GLY A 266 15.01 -2.26 -8.40
N GLN A 267 14.91 -0.97 -8.72
CA GLN A 267 14.63 0.08 -7.72
C GLN A 267 13.27 -0.10 -7.06
N SER A 268 12.24 -0.47 -7.83
CA SER A 268 10.89 -0.76 -7.34
C SER A 268 10.88 -1.92 -6.33
N ILE A 269 11.66 -2.97 -6.61
CA ILE A 269 11.79 -4.13 -5.72
C ILE A 269 12.50 -3.75 -4.42
N LEU A 270 13.64 -3.06 -4.50
CA LEU A 270 14.36 -2.58 -3.31
C LEU A 270 13.49 -1.63 -2.48
N PHE A 271 12.74 -0.75 -3.15
CA PHE A 271 11.79 0.15 -2.50
C PHE A 271 10.72 -0.64 -1.73
N GLY A 272 10.03 -1.57 -2.40
CA GLY A 272 9.01 -2.39 -1.75
C GLY A 272 9.55 -3.26 -0.62
N MET A 273 10.78 -3.76 -0.73
CA MET A 273 11.45 -4.48 0.36
C MET A 273 11.70 -3.56 1.57
N ALA A 274 12.14 -2.32 1.35
CA ALA A 274 12.33 -1.36 2.43
C ALA A 274 11.01 -1.01 3.13
N LEU A 275 9.95 -0.80 2.35
CA LEU A 275 8.59 -0.58 2.86
C LEU A 275 8.09 -1.78 3.66
N HIS A 276 8.34 -3.00 3.17
CA HIS A 276 7.96 -4.23 3.86
C HIS A 276 8.67 -4.39 5.21
N GLN A 277 9.96 -4.03 5.31
CA GLN A 277 10.69 -4.04 6.59
C GLN A 277 10.10 -3.07 7.64
N VAL A 278 9.43 -2.01 7.19
CA VAL A 278 8.85 -0.97 8.05
C VAL A 278 7.40 -1.27 8.42
N TRP A 279 6.57 -1.61 7.44
CA TRP A 279 5.12 -1.73 7.64
C TRP A 279 4.64 -3.12 8.05
N ARG A 280 5.38 -4.19 7.76
CA ARG A 280 4.93 -5.56 8.05
C ARG A 280 4.55 -5.75 9.51
N ALA A 281 5.44 -5.46 10.45
CA ALA A 281 5.19 -5.76 11.87
C ALA A 281 4.09 -4.87 12.50
N PRO A 282 4.07 -3.54 12.27
CA PRO A 282 2.96 -2.69 12.73
C PRO A 282 1.62 -3.13 12.16
N LEU A 283 1.55 -3.46 10.87
CA LEU A 283 0.32 -3.88 10.21
C LEU A 283 -0.15 -5.26 10.70
N GLN A 284 0.76 -6.22 10.91
CA GLN A 284 0.45 -7.51 11.54
C GLN A 284 -0.13 -7.34 12.95
N THR A 285 0.49 -6.48 13.74
CA THR A 285 0.05 -6.20 15.11
C THR A 285 -1.32 -5.54 15.11
N PHE A 286 -1.55 -4.59 14.20
CA PHE A 286 -2.84 -3.94 14.03
C PHE A 286 -3.95 -4.94 13.71
N THR A 287 -3.76 -5.78 12.69
CA THR A 287 -4.77 -6.75 12.23
C THR A 287 -5.07 -7.80 13.29
N ARG A 288 -4.04 -8.32 13.98
CA ARG A 288 -4.22 -9.25 15.10
C ARG A 288 -5.03 -8.61 16.23
N ASN A 289 -4.72 -7.37 16.61
CA ASN A 289 -5.44 -6.68 17.68
C ASN A 289 -6.89 -6.35 17.30
N THR A 290 -7.15 -6.03 16.03
CA THR A 290 -8.53 -5.79 15.55
C THR A 290 -9.35 -7.07 15.45
N ARG A 291 -8.74 -8.22 15.14
CA ARG A 291 -9.43 -9.52 15.11
C ARG A 291 -9.62 -10.17 16.47
N VAL A 292 -8.63 -10.07 17.36
CA VAL A 292 -8.84 -10.44 18.76
C VAL A 292 -10.06 -9.69 19.29
N SER A 293 -10.24 -8.41 18.93
CA SER A 293 -11.41 -7.57 19.25
C SER A 293 -12.79 -8.00 18.67
N GLY A 294 -12.98 -9.26 18.25
CA GLY A 294 -14.32 -9.86 18.09
C GLY A 294 -15.15 -9.75 19.37
N GLU A 295 -16.45 -10.01 19.32
CA GLU A 295 -17.46 -9.61 20.33
C GLU A 295 -17.09 -9.88 21.81
N ASP A 296 -16.18 -10.83 22.11
CA ASP A 296 -15.76 -11.21 23.47
C ASP A 296 -14.36 -10.73 23.95
N ALA A 297 -13.56 -10.02 23.16
CA ALA A 297 -12.21 -9.62 23.62
C ALA A 297 -12.14 -8.30 24.42
N PRO A 298 -11.09 -8.08 25.21
CA PRO A 298 -10.85 -6.77 25.82
C PRO A 298 -10.60 -5.69 24.74
N LEU A 299 -10.93 -4.43 25.06
CA LEU A 299 -10.58 -3.28 24.22
C LEU A 299 -9.05 -3.22 24.02
N THR A 300 -8.59 -2.79 22.83
CA THR A 300 -7.16 -2.51 22.67
C THR A 300 -6.73 -1.40 23.64
N VAL A 301 -5.45 -1.37 24.02
CA VAL A 301 -4.91 -0.32 24.91
C VAL A 301 -5.26 1.09 24.40
N MET A 302 -5.19 1.29 23.07
CA MET A 302 -5.55 2.56 22.47
C MET A 302 -7.06 2.83 22.54
N GLN A 303 -7.91 1.85 22.24
CA GLN A 303 -9.37 1.99 22.37
C GLN A 303 -9.79 2.27 23.82
N SER A 304 -9.19 1.59 24.80
CA SER A 304 -9.42 1.82 26.23
C SER A 304 -8.99 3.23 26.64
N ARG A 305 -7.83 3.72 26.20
CA ARG A 305 -7.39 5.10 26.45
C ARG A 305 -8.32 6.15 25.81
N VAL A 306 -8.78 5.91 24.57
CA VAL A 306 -9.80 6.77 23.92
C VAL A 306 -11.09 6.75 24.72
N LEU A 307 -11.56 5.56 25.10
CA LEU A 307 -12.83 5.38 25.83
C LEU A 307 -12.79 6.02 27.23
N THR A 308 -11.64 5.94 27.92
CA THR A 308 -11.41 6.59 29.21
C THR A 308 -11.49 8.11 29.08
N CYS A 309 -10.84 8.68 28.06
CA CYS A 309 -10.90 10.12 27.83
C CYS A 309 -12.30 10.58 27.37
N LEU A 310 -13.01 9.75 26.60
CA LEU A 310 -14.40 9.97 26.22
C LEU A 310 -15.31 10.02 27.45
N ALA A 311 -15.18 9.06 28.37
CA ALA A 311 -15.97 9.00 29.59
C ALA A 311 -15.65 10.14 30.56
N ALA A 312 -14.42 10.68 30.51
CA ALA A 312 -14.04 11.92 31.19
C ALA A 312 -14.59 13.19 30.53
N GLY A 313 -15.39 13.08 29.47
CA GLY A 313 -16.07 14.22 28.82
C GLY A 313 -15.22 14.98 27.79
N MET A 314 -14.04 14.47 27.43
CA MET A 314 -13.15 15.15 26.48
C MET A 314 -13.71 15.12 25.05
N SER A 315 -13.48 16.19 24.30
CA SER A 315 -13.74 16.27 22.86
C SER A 315 -12.67 15.54 22.04
N ASP A 316 -12.97 15.21 20.78
CA ASP A 316 -12.01 14.47 19.93
C ASP A 316 -10.70 15.21 19.71
N LYS A 317 -10.75 16.55 19.71
CA LYS A 317 -9.55 17.40 19.63
C LYS A 317 -8.72 17.30 20.90
N GLU A 318 -9.35 17.32 22.07
CA GLU A 318 -8.66 17.19 23.36
C GLU A 318 -8.09 15.78 23.55
N ILE A 319 -8.85 14.74 23.17
CA ILE A 319 -8.38 13.34 23.17
C ILE A 319 -7.17 13.21 22.24
N ALA A 320 -7.24 13.79 21.04
CA ALA A 320 -6.15 13.76 20.07
C ALA A 320 -4.88 14.41 20.65
N ILE A 321 -5.00 15.58 21.26
CA ILE A 321 -3.88 16.27 21.93
C ILE A 321 -3.32 15.41 23.07
N LYS A 322 -4.18 14.90 23.96
CA LYS A 322 -3.79 14.13 25.15
C LYS A 322 -3.12 12.80 24.81
N LEU A 323 -3.54 12.16 23.73
CA LEU A 323 -3.04 10.84 23.31
C LEU A 323 -1.99 10.93 22.20
N HIS A 324 -1.52 12.15 21.88
CA HIS A 324 -0.54 12.43 20.81
C HIS A 324 -0.93 11.80 19.47
N THR A 325 -2.20 11.93 19.09
CA THR A 325 -2.78 11.38 17.87
C THR A 325 -3.60 12.44 17.12
N THR A 326 -4.28 12.08 16.03
CA THR A 326 -5.13 13.01 15.26
C THR A 326 -6.60 12.86 15.63
N ALA A 327 -7.39 13.94 15.50
CA ALA A 327 -8.84 13.87 15.73
C ALA A 327 -9.53 12.86 14.79
N HIS A 328 -9.00 12.68 13.57
CA HIS A 328 -9.45 11.66 12.64
C HIS A 328 -9.21 10.24 13.18
N ASN A 329 -8.04 9.98 13.77
CA ASN A 329 -7.73 8.69 14.38
C ASN A 329 -8.57 8.42 15.64
N VAL A 330 -8.89 9.47 16.42
CA VAL A 330 -9.85 9.38 17.53
C VAL A 330 -11.24 8.99 17.02
N ASP A 331 -11.77 9.69 16.01
CA ASP A 331 -13.08 9.36 15.42
C ASP A 331 -13.10 7.95 14.82
N TYR A 332 -11.99 7.51 14.21
CA TYR A 332 -11.83 6.14 13.74
C TYR A 332 -11.98 5.12 14.89
N HIS A 333 -11.24 5.29 15.99
CA HIS A 333 -11.37 4.43 17.16
C HIS A 333 -12.77 4.50 17.79
N LEU A 334 -13.40 5.67 17.87
CA LEU A 334 -14.76 5.80 18.37
C LEU A 334 -15.79 5.13 17.45
N ARG A 335 -15.59 5.14 16.12
CA ARG A 335 -16.44 4.38 15.19
C ARG A 335 -16.31 2.88 15.38
N LEU A 336 -15.10 2.37 15.58
CA LEU A 336 -14.85 0.96 15.89
C LEU A 336 -15.53 0.54 17.19
N ILE A 337 -15.33 1.31 18.26
CA ILE A 337 -15.93 1.02 19.58
C ILE A 337 -17.47 1.11 19.49
N ARG A 338 -18.01 2.11 18.79
CA ARG A 338 -19.47 2.24 18.58
C ARG A 338 -20.07 1.03 17.88
N ARG A 339 -19.46 0.58 16.78
CA ARG A 339 -19.89 -0.62 16.06
C ARG A 339 -19.85 -1.85 16.97
N ARG A 340 -18.81 -1.97 17.79
CA ARG A 340 -18.62 -3.08 18.72
C ARG A 340 -19.70 -3.18 19.79
N TYR A 341 -20.05 -2.07 20.42
CA TYR A 341 -21.01 -2.05 21.54
C TYR A 341 -22.43 -1.62 21.14
N GLY A 342 -22.74 -1.59 19.84
CA GLY A 342 -24.06 -1.19 19.32
C GLY A 342 -24.46 0.25 19.66
N ALA A 343 -23.49 1.14 19.90
CA ALA A 343 -23.76 2.52 20.26
C ALA A 343 -24.01 3.37 19.01
N THR A 344 -25.17 4.01 18.93
CA THR A 344 -25.58 4.86 17.80
C THR A 344 -24.89 6.22 17.82
N ASN A 345 -24.55 6.73 19.01
CA ASN A 345 -23.98 8.05 19.19
C ASN A 345 -22.93 8.10 20.32
N ARG A 346 -22.18 9.22 20.36
CA ARG A 346 -21.08 9.45 21.31
C ARG A 346 -21.54 9.33 22.77
N ALA A 347 -22.66 9.97 23.10
CA ALA A 347 -23.18 10.00 24.47
C ALA A 347 -23.62 8.59 24.91
N GLN A 348 -24.29 7.84 24.02
CA GLN A 348 -24.65 6.46 24.24
C GLN A 348 -23.41 5.57 24.45
N LEU A 349 -22.34 5.80 23.69
CA LEU A 349 -21.10 5.06 23.88
C LEU A 349 -20.46 5.35 25.26
N ALA A 350 -20.41 6.62 25.67
CA ALA A 350 -19.88 7.00 26.99
C ALA A 350 -20.70 6.38 28.14
N TYR A 351 -22.03 6.37 27.99
CA TYR A 351 -22.93 5.73 28.95
C TYR A 351 -22.71 4.21 29.03
N ILE A 352 -22.59 3.53 27.89
CA ILE A 352 -22.33 2.08 27.84
C ILE A 352 -20.98 1.75 28.47
N ALA A 353 -19.95 2.57 28.23
CA ALA A 353 -18.61 2.40 28.81
C ALA A 353 -18.64 2.37 30.35
N GLY A 354 -19.34 3.33 30.97
CA GLY A 354 -19.48 3.38 32.42
C GLY A 354 -20.36 2.27 32.99
N ARG A 355 -21.41 1.84 32.27
CA ARG A 355 -22.33 0.80 32.74
C ARG A 355 -21.72 -0.61 32.71
N LEU A 356 -20.85 -0.87 31.73
CA LEU A 356 -20.23 -2.19 31.52
C LEU A 356 -18.85 -2.34 32.19
N ASN A 357 -18.41 -1.38 33.02
CA ASN A 357 -17.08 -1.33 33.63
C ASN A 357 -15.95 -1.57 32.61
N LEU A 358 -16.07 -0.98 31.41
CA LEU A 358 -15.04 -1.08 30.36
C LEU A 358 -13.84 -0.15 30.63
N ILE A 359 -13.93 0.64 31.70
CA ILE A 359 -13.04 1.70 32.15
C ILE A 359 -13.07 1.79 33.67
#